data_AF-A0A956E8Z1-F1
#
_entry.id   AF-A0A956E8Z1-F1
#
_cell.length_a   1.000
_cell.length_b   1.000
_cell.length_c   1.000
_cell.angle_alpha   90.00
_cell.angle_beta   90.00
_cell.angle_gamma   90.00
#
_symmetry.space_group_name_H-M   'P 1'
#
loop_
_entity.id
_entity.type
_entity.pdbx_description
1 polymer ?
#
loop_
_entity_poly.entity_id
_entity_poly.type
_entity_poly.pdbx_seq_one_letter_code
_entity_poly.pdbx_strand_id
1 'polypeptide(L)'
;MLSFPESFLAGEREPSESTLLVLIHPEQPPPSADDVQDALDELGFEIDELREPEEPPEQGWALEFVFDPDLGGVQNALGGWMRLWLEPVEDDSYSDLEQRIDGEDYEDVRRARWQLGLSLNFGAEPLAAFHTQLRLLHALVPSPALVLDADAFAPRPAGWLRDHAQSEVPPSPTSLYSIHAVTGDEGDGVWLHTHGMLRSGYPDLDLLDVPHSDSSLGAELLARVAALFLEQSAPAAGDRFEIGKDLDLVWLTWEEALNHFPDTSVGGSRDREDDTHTGLRGVIVAPASDGYESIRRHLPTLRDNPLLYISHEETQRMALLASERLPRFLSLLTAYANDDAWAFLVKLGYPVAEGPEGGREHLWFQVHGLKDGGVDATLTNKPFAIALNPGDRGLHSLDHLTDWTIVCPFGRFDPDSVLNLERRLLRGATLN
;
A
#
# COMPACT_ATOMS: atom_id res chain seq x y z
N MET A 1 31.25 -19.56 -1.07
CA MET A 1 30.23 -20.56 -0.69
C MET A 1 29.94 -20.33 0.78
N LEU A 2 29.20 -19.25 1.06
CA LEU A 2 28.71 -18.93 2.39
C LEU A 2 27.40 -19.70 2.54
N SER A 3 27.33 -20.59 3.52
CA SER A 3 26.12 -21.34 3.86
C SER A 3 25.19 -20.41 4.61
N PHE A 4 24.06 -20.07 3.99
CA PHE A 4 22.96 -19.36 4.64
C PHE A 4 22.20 -20.30 5.59
N PRO A 5 21.60 -19.80 6.68
CA PRO A 5 20.71 -20.60 7.50
C PRO A 5 19.46 -21.01 6.68
N GLU A 6 18.97 -22.24 6.83
CA GLU A 6 17.78 -22.75 6.13
C GLU A 6 16.51 -21.89 6.33
N SER A 7 16.46 -21.06 7.37
CA SER A 7 15.39 -20.07 7.60
C SER A 7 15.31 -18.97 6.54
N PHE A 8 16.35 -18.76 5.73
CA PHE A 8 16.35 -17.80 4.63
C PHE A 8 15.58 -18.31 3.39
N LEU A 9 15.34 -19.62 3.30
CA LEU A 9 14.82 -20.30 2.10
C LEU A 9 13.40 -20.87 2.26
N ALA A 10 12.80 -20.78 3.46
CA ALA A 10 11.59 -21.54 3.79
C ALA A 10 10.34 -20.70 4.15
N GLY A 11 10.40 -19.36 4.11
CA GLY A 11 9.22 -18.53 4.42
C GLY A 11 8.74 -18.59 5.87
N GLU A 12 9.53 -19.14 6.79
CA GLU A 12 9.25 -19.22 8.22
C GLU A 12 10.07 -18.18 8.99
N ARG A 13 9.60 -16.93 9.02
CA ARG A 13 10.10 -15.91 9.96
C ARG A 13 8.95 -15.19 10.63
N GLU A 14 9.11 -14.92 11.93
CA GLU A 14 8.21 -14.01 12.64
C GLU A 14 8.34 -12.61 12.04
N PRO A 15 7.24 -11.98 11.59
CA PRO A 15 7.27 -10.62 11.06
C PRO A 15 7.82 -9.63 12.10
N SER A 16 8.42 -8.53 11.64
CA SER A 16 8.77 -7.44 12.57
C SER A 16 7.49 -6.81 13.14
N GLU A 17 7.65 -6.12 14.25
CA GLU A 17 6.59 -5.29 14.83
C GLU A 17 6.11 -4.26 13.79
N SER A 18 4.80 -4.07 13.69
CA SER A 18 4.16 -2.99 12.93
C SER A 18 3.76 -1.89 13.90
N THR A 19 4.31 -0.69 13.74
CA THR A 19 4.09 0.45 14.63
C THR A 19 3.40 1.60 13.91
N LEU A 20 2.23 1.98 14.42
CA LEU A 20 1.52 3.19 14.03
C LEU A 20 1.49 4.17 15.21
N LEU A 21 1.84 5.42 14.95
CA LEU A 21 1.73 6.52 15.90
C LEU A 21 0.60 7.45 15.48
N VAL A 22 -0.24 7.84 16.43
CA VAL A 22 -1.34 8.76 16.20
C VAL A 22 -1.13 10.01 17.05
N LEU A 23 -0.95 11.15 16.37
CA LEU A 23 -0.88 12.44 17.01
C LEU A 23 -2.30 12.89 17.33
N ILE A 24 -2.60 13.05 18.62
CA ILE A 24 -3.94 13.38 19.07
C ILE A 24 -4.18 14.86 18.80
N HIS A 25 -5.30 15.14 18.12
CA HIS A 25 -5.67 16.51 17.78
C HIS A 25 -5.82 17.36 19.05
N PRO A 26 -5.36 18.62 19.07
CA PRO A 26 -5.33 19.45 20.29
C PRO A 26 -6.69 19.69 20.96
N GLU A 27 -7.77 19.56 20.19
CA GLU A 27 -9.15 19.72 20.67
C GLU A 27 -9.80 18.41 21.12
N GLN A 28 -9.11 17.28 20.95
CA GLN A 28 -9.58 15.97 21.38
C GLN A 28 -8.87 15.56 22.70
N PRO A 29 -9.59 15.06 23.71
CA PRO A 29 -8.93 14.45 24.86
C PRO A 29 -8.18 13.16 24.44
N PRO A 30 -7.04 12.84 25.08
CA PRO A 30 -6.40 11.55 24.86
C PRO A 30 -7.27 10.41 25.44
N PRO A 31 -7.25 9.22 24.83
CA PRO A 31 -7.97 8.07 25.37
C PRO A 31 -7.38 7.61 26.71
N SER A 32 -8.24 7.11 27.57
CA SER A 32 -7.88 6.42 28.80
C SER A 32 -7.65 4.92 28.57
N ALA A 33 -7.10 4.24 29.57
CA ALA A 33 -6.98 2.78 29.55
C ALA A 33 -8.36 2.08 29.51
N ASP A 34 -9.40 2.68 30.10
CA ASP A 34 -10.75 2.13 30.05
C ASP A 34 -11.35 2.24 28.63
N ASP A 35 -11.08 3.36 27.92
CA ASP A 35 -11.51 3.52 26.52
C ASP A 35 -10.87 2.46 25.60
N VAL A 36 -9.67 1.97 25.94
CA VAL A 36 -9.03 0.85 25.22
C VAL A 36 -9.82 -0.43 25.39
N GLN A 37 -10.21 -0.78 26.62
CA GLN A 37 -10.98 -2.00 26.85
C GLN A 37 -12.32 -1.94 26.12
N ASP A 38 -13.02 -0.80 26.19
CA ASP A 38 -14.30 -0.60 25.50
C ASP A 38 -14.14 -0.76 23.97
N ALA A 39 -13.07 -0.21 23.38
CA ALA A 39 -12.79 -0.32 21.95
C ALA A 39 -12.44 -1.76 21.52
N LEU A 40 -11.67 -2.50 22.34
CA LEU A 40 -11.35 -3.90 22.09
C LEU A 40 -12.60 -4.78 22.15
N ASP A 41 -13.47 -4.55 23.14
CA ASP A 41 -14.74 -5.26 23.28
C ASP A 41 -15.68 -4.98 22.09
N GLU A 42 -15.80 -3.73 21.64
CA GLU A 42 -16.63 -3.35 20.49
C GLU A 42 -16.14 -3.98 19.18
N LEU A 43 -14.81 -4.08 19.01
CA LEU A 43 -14.19 -4.72 17.86
C LEU A 43 -14.16 -6.25 17.97
N GLY A 44 -14.56 -6.81 19.11
CA GLY A 44 -14.69 -8.26 19.31
C GLY A 44 -13.36 -8.97 19.53
N PHE A 45 -12.37 -8.31 20.13
CA PHE A 45 -11.13 -8.95 20.54
C PHE A 45 -11.39 -9.88 21.74
N GLU A 46 -10.85 -11.09 21.69
CA GLU A 46 -10.78 -11.98 22.85
C GLU A 46 -9.36 -11.92 23.43
N ILE A 47 -9.21 -11.36 24.63
CA ILE A 47 -7.92 -11.16 25.28
C ILE A 47 -7.61 -12.36 26.18
N ASP A 48 -6.46 -13.02 25.96
CA ASP A 48 -6.01 -14.13 26.81
C ASP A 48 -5.29 -13.65 28.07
N GLU A 49 -4.40 -12.68 27.89
CA GLU A 49 -3.59 -12.13 28.97
C GLU A 49 -3.35 -10.63 28.75
N LEU A 50 -3.54 -9.85 29.82
CA LEU A 50 -3.05 -8.48 29.93
C LEU A 50 -1.75 -8.50 30.73
N ARG A 51 -0.66 -8.04 30.13
CA ARG A 51 0.67 -7.95 30.72
C ARG A 51 1.00 -6.52 31.15
N GLU A 52 1.81 -6.41 32.20
CA GLU A 52 2.46 -5.14 32.51
C GLU A 52 3.60 -4.91 31.50
N PRO A 53 3.65 -3.74 30.84
CA PRO A 53 4.72 -3.43 29.89
C PRO A 53 6.09 -3.45 30.55
N GLU A 54 7.10 -4.02 29.87
CA GLU A 54 8.47 -4.06 30.41
C GLU A 54 9.05 -2.64 30.59
N GLU A 55 8.75 -1.75 29.64
CA GLU A 55 9.24 -0.36 29.62
C GLU A 55 8.07 0.62 29.40
N PRO A 56 7.30 0.95 30.47
CA PRO A 56 6.22 1.93 30.35
C PRO A 56 6.76 3.36 30.17
N PRO A 57 6.01 4.25 29.50
CA PRO A 57 6.43 5.64 29.33
C PRO A 57 6.51 6.37 30.67
N GLU A 58 7.41 7.36 30.78
CA GLU A 58 7.57 8.16 32.01
C GLU A 58 6.28 8.92 32.39
N GLN A 59 5.48 9.29 31.38
CA GLN A 59 4.19 9.94 31.52
C GLN A 59 3.17 9.31 30.58
N GLY A 60 1.93 9.18 31.06
CA GLY A 60 0.84 8.54 30.33
C GLY A 60 0.58 7.11 30.83
N TRP A 61 0.33 6.17 29.92
CA TRP A 61 0.02 4.77 30.25
C TRP A 61 0.46 3.85 29.12
N ALA A 62 0.64 2.57 29.43
CA ALA A 62 0.87 1.52 28.43
C ALA A 62 0.18 0.22 28.85
N LEU A 63 -0.30 -0.53 27.87
CA LEU A 63 -1.00 -1.80 28.00
C LEU A 63 -0.43 -2.79 26.98
N GLU A 64 -0.15 -4.02 27.42
CA GLU A 64 0.30 -5.10 26.54
C GLU A 64 -0.68 -6.25 26.60
N PHE A 65 -1.21 -6.63 25.45
CA PHE A 65 -2.21 -7.68 25.28
C PHE A 65 -1.58 -8.87 24.56
N VAL A 66 -1.93 -10.06 25.01
CA VAL A 66 -1.57 -11.32 24.38
C VAL A 66 -2.84 -11.96 23.87
N PHE A 67 -2.74 -12.53 22.67
CA PHE A 67 -3.81 -13.23 22.01
C PHE A 67 -3.35 -14.63 21.61
N ASP A 68 -4.27 -15.57 21.66
CA ASP A 68 -4.15 -16.90 21.12
C ASP A 68 -4.57 -16.83 19.64
N PRO A 69 -3.62 -16.95 18.70
CA PRO A 69 -3.92 -16.86 17.28
C PRO A 69 -4.87 -17.97 16.80
N ASP A 70 -5.05 -19.05 17.57
CA ASP A 70 -5.91 -20.18 17.24
C ASP A 70 -7.39 -19.97 17.62
N LEU A 71 -7.74 -18.91 18.37
CA LEU A 71 -9.12 -18.63 18.79
C LEU A 71 -10.03 -18.13 17.65
N GLY A 72 -9.48 -17.83 16.47
CA GLY A 72 -10.24 -17.28 15.34
C GLY A 72 -10.58 -15.80 15.52
N GLY A 73 -11.59 -15.27 14.82
CA GLY A 73 -12.03 -13.89 15.01
C GLY A 73 -11.07 -12.83 14.46
N VAL A 74 -10.97 -11.67 15.13
CA VAL A 74 -10.11 -10.54 14.71
C VAL A 74 -8.64 -10.78 15.06
N GLN A 75 -8.39 -11.57 16.10
CA GLN A 75 -7.06 -11.92 16.58
C GLN A 75 -6.32 -12.94 15.71
N ASN A 76 -7.02 -13.66 14.81
CA ASN A 76 -6.40 -14.60 13.87
C ASN A 76 -5.37 -13.93 12.94
N ALA A 77 -5.56 -12.64 12.69
CA ALA A 77 -4.69 -11.85 11.84
C ALA A 77 -3.46 -11.33 12.61
N LEU A 78 -3.40 -11.48 13.93
CA LEU A 78 -2.35 -10.95 14.79
C LEU A 78 -1.30 -12.02 15.11
N GLY A 79 -0.05 -11.59 15.25
CA GLY A 79 1.10 -12.42 15.62
C GLY A 79 1.20 -12.70 17.12
N GLY A 80 0.08 -12.73 17.83
CA GLY A 80 -0.01 -13.17 19.23
C GLY A 80 0.17 -12.09 20.30
N TRP A 81 0.54 -10.86 19.97
CA TRP A 81 0.55 -9.75 20.94
C TRP A 81 0.31 -8.37 20.29
N MET A 82 -0.08 -7.40 21.12
CA MET A 82 -0.26 -6.00 20.77
C MET A 82 0.09 -5.11 21.97
N ARG A 83 0.73 -3.97 21.72
CA ARG A 83 1.01 -2.94 22.72
C ARG A 83 0.36 -1.63 22.31
N LEU A 84 -0.31 -1.01 23.27
CA LEU A 84 -0.83 0.35 23.17
C LEU A 84 -0.16 1.20 24.23
N TRP A 85 0.26 2.41 23.86
CA TRP A 85 0.80 3.36 24.83
C TRP A 85 0.40 4.78 24.48
N LEU A 86 0.19 5.56 25.52
CA LEU A 86 -0.03 6.99 25.44
C LEU A 86 1.14 7.69 26.11
N GLU A 87 1.73 8.66 25.43
CA GLU A 87 2.83 9.46 25.97
C GLU A 87 2.80 10.90 25.46
N PRO A 88 3.45 11.85 26.14
CA PRO A 88 3.58 13.21 25.65
C PRO A 88 4.36 13.25 24.33
N VAL A 89 3.96 14.16 23.43
CA VAL A 89 4.79 14.49 22.27
C VAL A 89 6.01 15.28 22.75
N GLU A 90 7.21 14.78 22.45
CA GLU A 90 8.45 15.51 22.72
C GLU A 90 8.59 16.73 21.80
N ASP A 91 9.30 17.76 22.29
CA ASP A 91 9.53 18.97 21.51
C ASP A 91 10.35 18.64 20.25
N ASP A 92 9.91 19.17 19.10
CA ASP A 92 10.55 19.06 17.78
C ASP A 92 10.60 17.66 17.12
N SER A 93 10.01 16.61 17.71
CA SER A 93 10.01 15.23 17.18
C SER A 93 9.46 15.05 15.76
N TYR A 94 8.63 16.00 15.31
CA TYR A 94 7.93 15.94 14.03
C TYR A 94 8.21 17.15 13.13
N SER A 95 9.34 17.80 13.35
CA SER A 95 9.74 18.99 12.58
C SER A 95 9.99 18.69 11.10
N ASP A 96 10.44 17.47 10.76
CA ASP A 96 10.68 17.01 9.38
C ASP A 96 9.38 16.90 8.55
N LEU A 97 8.23 16.76 9.22
CA LEU A 97 6.93 16.62 8.55
C LEU A 97 6.47 17.91 7.86
N GLU A 98 7.02 19.08 8.22
CA GLU A 98 6.62 20.38 7.64
C GLU A 98 6.66 20.38 6.11
N GLN A 99 7.61 19.65 5.53
CA GLN A 99 7.79 19.56 4.08
C GLN A 99 7.01 18.41 3.43
N ARG A 100 6.39 17.55 4.24
CA ARG A 100 5.82 16.26 3.84
C ARG A 100 4.29 16.21 3.94
N ILE A 101 3.70 17.11 4.72
CA ILE A 101 2.24 17.21 4.91
C ILE A 101 1.74 18.63 4.61
N ASP A 102 0.42 18.77 4.50
CA ASP A 102 -0.21 20.07 4.27
C ASP A 102 -0.03 21.02 5.47
N GLY A 103 0.10 22.33 5.20
CA GLY A 103 0.38 23.33 6.24
C GLY A 103 -0.68 23.45 7.34
N GLU A 104 -1.97 23.28 7.02
CA GLU A 104 -3.04 23.24 8.04
C GLU A 104 -2.90 21.98 8.93
N ASP A 105 -2.69 20.82 8.31
CA ASP A 105 -2.47 19.56 9.02
C ASP A 105 -1.21 19.67 9.92
N TYR A 106 -0.18 20.39 9.47
CA TYR A 106 1.05 20.63 10.24
C TYR A 106 0.87 21.53 11.48
N GLU A 107 0.00 22.54 11.43
CA GLU A 107 -0.29 23.37 12.60
C GLU A 107 -0.94 22.57 13.74
N ASP A 108 -1.83 21.64 13.40
CA ASP A 108 -2.43 20.73 14.40
C ASP A 108 -1.40 19.77 14.97
N VAL A 109 -0.48 19.25 14.13
CA VAL A 109 0.66 18.43 14.54
C VAL A 109 1.56 19.17 15.54
N ARG A 110 1.95 20.43 15.27
CA ARG A 110 2.77 21.25 16.19
C ARG A 110 2.10 21.49 17.55
N ARG A 111 0.77 21.49 17.56
CA ARG A 111 -0.04 21.76 18.76
C ARG A 111 -0.41 20.48 19.50
N ALA A 112 -0.21 19.31 18.91
CA ALA A 112 -0.42 18.05 19.58
C ALA A 112 0.44 18.00 20.87
N ARG A 113 -0.11 17.38 21.90
CA ARG A 113 0.53 17.23 23.21
C ARG A 113 0.69 15.78 23.63
N TRP A 114 -0.06 14.90 22.99
CA TRP A 114 -0.12 13.49 23.28
C TRP A 114 -0.05 12.71 21.96
N GLN A 115 0.65 11.59 21.99
CA GLN A 115 0.64 10.59 20.95
C GLN A 115 0.19 9.25 21.51
N LEU A 116 -0.62 8.55 20.73
CA LEU A 116 -0.99 7.15 20.98
C LEU A 116 -0.17 6.29 20.02
N GLY A 117 0.66 5.41 20.56
CA GLY A 117 1.31 4.36 19.78
C GLY A 117 0.52 3.07 19.85
N LEU A 118 0.47 2.37 18.72
CA LEU A 118 -0.06 1.03 18.59
C LEU A 118 0.93 0.17 17.82
N SER A 119 1.44 -0.84 18.50
CA SER A 119 2.35 -1.84 17.97
C SER A 119 1.73 -3.22 18.02
N LEU A 120 1.96 -4.03 17.00
CA LEU A 120 1.58 -5.44 16.98
C LEU A 120 2.41 -6.21 15.95
N ASN A 121 2.53 -7.52 16.10
CA ASN A 121 3.04 -8.36 15.04
C ASN A 121 1.90 -8.74 14.10
N PHE A 122 2.15 -8.77 12.79
CA PHE A 122 1.22 -9.39 11.86
C PHE A 122 1.27 -10.91 12.00
N GLY A 123 0.11 -11.54 11.87
CA GLY A 123 -0.02 -12.98 11.69
C GLY A 123 0.10 -13.36 10.22
N ALA A 124 -0.57 -14.45 9.83
CA ALA A 124 -0.53 -14.96 8.46
C ALA A 124 -1.24 -14.06 7.42
N GLU A 125 -2.03 -13.07 7.88
CA GLU A 125 -2.81 -12.16 7.02
C GLU A 125 -2.43 -10.69 7.26
N PRO A 126 -1.27 -10.20 6.74
CA PRO A 126 -0.77 -8.84 6.99
C PRO A 126 -1.77 -7.73 6.71
N LEU A 127 -2.55 -7.84 5.62
CA LEU A 127 -3.53 -6.81 5.26
C LEU A 127 -4.71 -6.76 6.23
N ALA A 128 -5.16 -7.92 6.71
CA ALA A 128 -6.21 -7.98 7.72
C ALA A 128 -5.71 -7.41 9.05
N ALA A 129 -4.48 -7.74 9.44
CA ALA A 129 -3.84 -7.23 10.65
C ALA A 129 -3.70 -5.70 10.61
N PHE A 130 -3.22 -5.15 9.50
CA PHE A 130 -3.10 -3.71 9.31
C PHE A 130 -4.46 -3.03 9.31
N HIS A 131 -5.48 -3.61 8.65
CA HIS A 131 -6.82 -3.05 8.67
C HIS A 131 -7.40 -3.02 10.10
N THR A 132 -7.22 -4.09 10.87
CA THR A 132 -7.57 -4.14 12.30
C THR A 132 -6.84 -3.05 13.10
N GLN A 133 -5.55 -2.84 12.84
CA GLN A 133 -4.75 -1.77 13.45
C GLN A 133 -5.39 -0.39 13.19
N LEU A 134 -5.79 -0.11 11.94
CA LEU A 134 -6.47 1.14 11.58
C LEU A 134 -7.84 1.29 12.26
N ARG A 135 -8.61 0.20 12.35
CA ARG A 135 -9.94 0.21 13.00
C ARG A 135 -9.85 0.53 14.48
N LEU A 136 -8.91 -0.09 15.18
CA LEU A 136 -8.66 0.17 16.59
C LEU A 136 -8.20 1.62 16.83
N LEU A 137 -7.26 2.11 16.03
CA LEU A 137 -6.83 3.51 16.12
C LEU A 137 -7.97 4.49 15.84
N HIS A 138 -8.83 4.19 14.88
CA HIS A 138 -9.98 5.04 14.57
C HIS A 138 -11.01 5.04 15.71
N ALA A 139 -11.25 3.90 16.36
CA ALA A 139 -12.13 3.81 17.53
C ALA A 139 -11.62 4.65 18.70
N LEU A 140 -10.30 4.61 18.97
CA LEU A 140 -9.66 5.35 20.05
C LEU A 140 -9.47 6.84 19.75
N VAL A 141 -9.12 7.16 18.51
CA VAL A 141 -8.81 8.52 18.06
C VAL A 141 -9.51 8.78 16.72
N PRO A 142 -10.82 9.13 16.74
CA PRO A 142 -11.62 9.26 15.53
C PRO A 142 -11.28 10.48 14.66
N SER A 143 -10.57 11.47 15.21
CA SER A 143 -10.13 12.67 14.51
C SER A 143 -8.72 13.07 14.94
N PRO A 144 -7.69 12.29 14.58
CA PRO A 144 -6.32 12.62 14.93
C PRO A 144 -5.85 13.88 14.18
N ALA A 145 -4.76 14.51 14.62
CA ALA A 145 -4.05 15.49 13.80
C ALA A 145 -3.37 14.77 12.61
N LEU A 146 -2.73 13.63 12.88
CA LEU A 146 -1.99 12.87 11.89
C LEU A 146 -1.83 11.42 12.37
N VAL A 147 -1.71 10.49 11.42
CA VAL A 147 -1.22 9.13 11.67
C VAL A 147 0.15 8.99 11.01
N LEU A 148 1.14 8.47 11.73
CA LEU A 148 2.45 8.14 11.20
C LEU A 148 2.60 6.63 11.19
N ASP A 149 2.87 6.11 10.00
CA ASP A 149 3.34 4.76 9.83
C ASP A 149 4.86 4.75 9.98
N ALA A 150 5.34 4.24 11.12
CA ALA A 150 6.75 4.28 11.46
C ALA A 150 7.57 3.36 10.55
N ASP A 151 7.04 2.17 10.23
CA ASP A 151 7.71 1.18 9.39
C ASP A 151 7.80 1.61 7.93
N ALA A 152 6.72 2.20 7.41
CA ALA A 152 6.68 2.70 6.03
C ALA A 152 7.18 4.15 5.89
N PHE A 153 7.57 4.80 6.99
CA PHE A 153 7.88 6.23 7.04
C PHE A 153 6.79 7.09 6.37
N ALA A 154 5.51 6.77 6.54
CA ALA A 154 4.44 7.39 5.77
C ALA A 154 3.51 8.22 6.67
N PRO A 155 3.50 9.57 6.55
CA PRO A 155 2.49 10.38 7.19
C PRO A 155 1.14 10.25 6.46
N ARG A 156 0.07 10.09 7.22
CA ARG A 156 -1.30 9.93 6.73
C ARG A 156 -2.24 10.93 7.41
N PRO A 157 -3.08 11.64 6.65
CA PRO A 157 -4.02 12.61 7.19
C PRO A 157 -5.15 11.93 7.97
N ALA A 158 -5.80 12.66 8.86
CA ALA A 158 -6.93 12.17 9.67
C ALA A 158 -8.06 11.52 8.84
N GLY A 159 -8.39 12.14 7.70
CA GLY A 159 -9.40 11.62 6.79
C GLY A 159 -9.04 10.25 6.21
N TRP A 160 -7.75 9.96 6.01
CA TRP A 160 -7.29 8.68 5.48
C TRP A 160 -7.54 7.54 6.49
N LEU A 161 -7.25 7.76 7.77
CA LEU A 161 -7.52 6.77 8.83
C LEU A 161 -9.00 6.40 8.86
N ARG A 162 -9.87 7.42 8.93
CA ARG A 162 -11.32 7.23 8.95
C ARG A 162 -11.83 6.50 7.72
N ASP A 163 -11.38 6.91 6.56
CA ASP A 163 -11.81 6.35 5.27
C ASP A 163 -11.48 4.86 5.12
N HIS A 164 -10.32 4.44 5.63
CA HIS A 164 -9.90 3.04 5.59
C HIS A 164 -10.50 2.24 6.74
N ALA A 165 -10.56 2.78 7.97
CA ALA A 165 -11.14 2.09 9.12
C ALA A 165 -12.66 1.84 9.00
N GLN A 166 -13.38 2.66 8.23
CA GLN A 166 -14.82 2.51 7.99
C GLN A 166 -15.14 1.66 6.75
N SER A 167 -14.13 1.33 5.96
CA SER A 167 -14.26 0.44 4.81
C SER A 167 -14.44 -1.00 5.31
N GLU A 168 -15.32 -1.78 4.68
CA GLU A 168 -15.36 -3.23 4.94
C GLU A 168 -14.23 -3.93 4.20
N VAL A 169 -13.70 -3.29 3.16
CA VAL A 169 -12.61 -3.79 2.34
C VAL A 169 -11.27 -3.28 2.89
N PRO A 170 -10.27 -4.16 3.11
CA PRO A 170 -8.97 -3.71 3.60
C PRO A 170 -8.26 -2.76 2.63
N PRO A 171 -7.31 -1.95 3.13
CA PRO A 171 -6.46 -1.10 2.29
C PRO A 171 -5.73 -1.90 1.20
N SER A 172 -5.29 -1.22 0.15
CA SER A 172 -4.39 -1.83 -0.85
C SER A 172 -3.12 -2.38 -0.21
N PRO A 173 -2.56 -3.51 -0.69
CA PRO A 173 -1.23 -4.01 -0.31
C PRO A 173 -0.14 -2.94 -0.32
N THR A 174 -0.24 -1.97 -1.24
CA THR A 174 0.70 -0.84 -1.34
C THR A 174 0.61 0.15 -0.16
N SER A 175 -0.32 -0.05 0.77
CA SER A 175 -0.43 0.74 2.00
C SER A 175 0.52 0.22 3.09
N LEU A 176 1.00 -1.02 2.96
CA LEU A 176 1.92 -1.66 3.91
C LEU A 176 3.36 -1.19 3.77
N TYR A 177 3.69 -0.46 2.70
CA TYR A 177 5.03 0.04 2.47
C TYR A 177 4.99 1.40 1.76
N SER A 178 6.10 2.12 1.78
CA SER A 178 6.36 3.25 0.89
C SER A 178 7.45 2.89 -0.12
N ILE A 179 7.51 3.61 -1.24
CA ILE A 179 8.65 3.56 -2.16
C ILE A 179 9.34 4.92 -2.11
N HIS A 180 10.61 4.92 -1.73
CA HIS A 180 11.47 6.09 -1.77
C HIS A 180 12.33 6.05 -3.02
N ALA A 181 12.69 7.25 -3.51
CA ALA A 181 13.56 7.44 -4.65
C ALA A 181 14.75 8.30 -4.22
N VAL A 182 15.95 7.73 -4.30
CA VAL A 182 17.20 8.43 -3.99
C VAL A 182 17.99 8.62 -5.29
N THR A 183 18.34 9.86 -5.57
CA THR A 183 19.19 10.24 -6.70
C THR A 183 20.62 10.45 -6.20
N GLY A 184 21.61 9.94 -6.92
CA GLY A 184 23.02 10.23 -6.62
C GLY A 184 23.44 11.64 -7.03
N ASP A 185 24.57 12.08 -6.51
CA ASP A 185 25.19 13.38 -6.88
C ASP A 185 25.72 13.39 -8.32
N GLU A 186 26.10 12.21 -8.84
CA GLU A 186 26.63 12.03 -10.19
C GLU A 186 25.85 10.95 -10.96
N GLY A 187 25.52 11.24 -12.23
CA GLY A 187 24.81 10.30 -13.12
C GLY A 187 23.30 10.52 -13.21
N ASP A 188 22.62 9.60 -13.90
CA ASP A 188 21.16 9.61 -14.12
C ASP A 188 20.47 8.43 -13.40
N GLY A 189 21.19 7.77 -12.50
CA GLY A 189 20.72 6.60 -11.76
C GLY A 189 19.90 7.00 -10.54
N VAL A 190 18.78 6.29 -10.35
CA VAL A 190 17.88 6.38 -9.20
C VAL A 190 17.88 5.03 -8.51
N TRP A 191 18.04 5.06 -7.19
CA TRP A 191 17.78 3.95 -6.31
C TRP A 191 16.35 4.06 -5.81
N LEU A 192 15.51 3.12 -6.24
CA LEU A 192 14.15 2.99 -5.75
C LEU A 192 14.14 1.91 -4.69
N HIS A 193 13.50 2.14 -3.55
CA HIS A 193 13.47 1.13 -2.51
C HIS A 193 12.25 1.23 -1.61
N THR A 194 11.82 0.10 -1.07
CA THR A 194 10.71 0.05 -0.13
C THR A 194 11.13 0.29 1.31
N HIS A 195 10.19 0.76 2.12
CA HIS A 195 10.21 0.59 3.58
C HIS A 195 8.87 0.06 4.06
N GLY A 196 8.88 -0.89 4.98
CA GLY A 196 7.67 -1.43 5.64
C GLY A 196 7.29 -2.85 5.22
N MET A 197 8.06 -3.51 4.35
CA MET A 197 7.80 -4.90 3.98
C MET A 197 8.10 -5.89 5.13
N LEU A 198 9.06 -5.55 6.00
CA LEU A 198 9.55 -6.44 7.07
C LEU A 198 8.48 -6.80 8.10
N ARG A 199 7.55 -5.89 8.40
CA ARG A 199 6.41 -6.17 9.29
C ARG A 199 5.42 -7.17 8.71
N SER A 200 5.54 -7.47 7.43
CA SER A 200 4.78 -8.54 6.75
C SER A 200 5.60 -9.82 6.53
N GLY A 201 6.81 -9.90 7.10
CA GLY A 201 7.70 -11.06 6.97
C GLY A 201 8.55 -11.11 5.70
N TYR A 202 8.55 -10.05 4.89
CA TYR A 202 9.27 -10.00 3.60
C TYR A 202 10.40 -8.97 3.61
N PRO A 203 11.50 -9.19 2.86
CA PRO A 203 12.56 -8.20 2.73
C PRO A 203 12.01 -6.90 2.13
N ASP A 204 12.54 -5.76 2.58
CA ASP A 204 12.39 -4.53 1.79
C ASP A 204 13.11 -4.70 0.44
N LEU A 205 12.53 -4.14 -0.61
CA LEU A 205 12.93 -4.40 -1.98
C LEU A 205 13.58 -3.16 -2.62
N ASP A 206 14.58 -3.40 -3.45
CA ASP A 206 15.40 -2.38 -4.07
C ASP A 206 15.45 -2.56 -5.60
N LEU A 207 15.38 -1.46 -6.34
CA LEU A 207 15.83 -1.36 -7.72
C LEU A 207 17.02 -0.41 -7.80
N LEU A 208 18.11 -0.92 -8.35
CA LEU A 208 19.34 -0.16 -8.54
C LEU A 208 19.50 0.29 -9.99
N ASP A 209 20.13 1.45 -10.16
CA ASP A 209 20.50 2.01 -11.46
C ASP A 209 19.29 2.19 -12.41
N VAL A 210 18.17 2.68 -11.88
CA VAL A 210 16.99 3.04 -12.71
C VAL A 210 17.21 4.43 -13.31
N PRO A 211 17.07 4.66 -14.63
CA PRO A 211 17.16 6.01 -15.18
C PRO A 211 16.15 6.96 -14.55
N HIS A 212 16.53 8.21 -14.26
CA HIS A 212 15.63 9.19 -13.67
C HIS A 212 14.36 9.40 -14.50
N SER A 213 14.47 9.36 -15.83
CA SER A 213 13.33 9.47 -16.75
C SER A 213 12.32 8.33 -16.64
N ASP A 214 12.72 7.19 -16.07
CA ASP A 214 11.90 5.98 -15.93
C ASP A 214 11.64 5.62 -14.46
N SER A 215 11.94 6.52 -13.51
CA SER A 215 11.78 6.25 -12.08
C SER A 215 10.33 5.90 -11.71
N SER A 216 9.33 6.50 -12.36
CA SER A 216 7.93 6.15 -12.19
C SER A 216 7.62 4.71 -12.65
N LEU A 217 8.13 4.31 -13.82
CA LEU A 217 7.96 2.93 -14.32
C LEU A 217 8.69 1.91 -13.43
N GLY A 218 9.88 2.27 -12.93
CA GLY A 218 10.60 1.48 -11.95
C GLY A 218 9.80 1.32 -10.64
N ALA A 219 9.21 2.41 -10.14
CA ALA A 219 8.41 2.37 -8.92
C ALA A 219 7.14 1.52 -9.11
N GLU A 220 6.48 1.61 -10.27
CA GLU A 220 5.35 0.75 -10.62
C GLU A 220 5.77 -0.73 -10.66
N LEU A 221 6.90 -1.06 -11.28
CA LEU A 221 7.44 -2.43 -11.29
C LEU A 221 7.70 -2.92 -9.87
N LEU A 222 8.40 -2.13 -9.07
CA LEU A 222 8.75 -2.47 -7.69
C LEU A 222 7.50 -2.69 -6.83
N ALA A 223 6.49 -1.83 -6.98
CA ALA A 223 5.21 -1.97 -6.30
C ALA A 223 4.51 -3.28 -6.68
N ARG A 224 4.59 -3.71 -7.94
CA ARG A 224 4.03 -5.00 -8.36
C ARG A 224 4.79 -6.18 -7.80
N VAL A 225 6.13 -6.13 -7.75
CA VAL A 225 6.92 -7.20 -7.11
C VAL A 225 6.61 -7.28 -5.62
N ALA A 226 6.53 -6.14 -4.92
CA ALA A 226 6.15 -6.10 -3.51
C ALA A 226 4.74 -6.67 -3.27
N ALA A 227 3.76 -6.30 -4.11
CA ALA A 227 2.42 -6.86 -4.06
C ALA A 227 2.42 -8.38 -4.28
N LEU A 228 3.18 -8.88 -5.26
CA LEU A 228 3.35 -10.32 -5.49
C LEU A 228 3.87 -11.04 -4.23
N PHE A 229 4.86 -10.47 -3.55
CA PHE A 229 5.44 -11.07 -2.34
C PHE A 229 4.40 -11.14 -1.21
N LEU A 230 3.64 -10.06 -1.03
CA LEU A 230 2.59 -9.99 0.00
C LEU A 230 1.42 -10.95 -0.27
N GLU A 231 1.08 -11.16 -1.54
CA GLU A 231 -0.13 -11.91 -1.95
C GLU A 231 0.13 -13.40 -2.21
N GLN A 232 1.29 -13.75 -2.77
CA GLN A 232 1.60 -15.11 -3.27
C GLN A 232 2.88 -15.69 -2.65
N SER A 233 3.42 -15.04 -1.63
CA SER A 233 4.74 -15.31 -1.04
C SER A 233 5.91 -15.02 -1.98
N ALA A 234 7.02 -14.59 -1.39
CA ALA A 234 8.26 -14.39 -2.12
C ALA A 234 8.81 -15.74 -2.64
N PRO A 235 9.28 -15.83 -3.90
CA PRO A 235 10.08 -16.96 -4.35
C PRO A 235 11.39 -17.04 -3.54
N ALA A 236 12.09 -18.17 -3.58
CA ALA A 236 13.41 -18.24 -2.94
C ALA A 236 14.40 -17.27 -3.61
N ALA A 237 15.34 -16.73 -2.84
CA ALA A 237 16.39 -15.88 -3.40
C ALA A 237 17.17 -16.62 -4.51
N GLY A 238 17.36 -15.97 -5.65
CA GLY A 238 18.00 -16.56 -6.83
C GLY A 238 17.06 -17.31 -7.77
N ASP A 239 15.84 -17.66 -7.34
CA ASP A 239 14.85 -18.27 -8.23
C ASP A 239 14.23 -17.24 -9.17
N ARG A 240 13.94 -17.70 -10.40
CA ARG A 240 13.29 -16.89 -11.43
C ARG A 240 11.79 -16.84 -11.20
N PHE A 241 11.21 -15.66 -11.39
CA PHE A 241 9.77 -15.45 -11.37
C PHE A 241 9.35 -14.42 -12.43
N GLU A 242 8.10 -14.52 -12.89
CA GLU A 242 7.52 -13.59 -13.85
C GLU A 242 6.53 -12.65 -13.15
N ILE A 243 6.66 -11.35 -13.36
CA ILE A 243 5.69 -10.34 -12.86
C ILE A 243 4.70 -9.90 -13.95
N GLY A 244 4.93 -10.37 -15.18
CA GLY A 244 4.14 -10.03 -16.34
C GLY A 244 4.72 -10.68 -17.59
N LYS A 245 4.03 -10.50 -18.70
CA LYS A 245 4.47 -11.07 -19.98
C LYS A 245 5.83 -10.48 -20.38
N ASP A 246 6.78 -11.37 -20.66
CA ASP A 246 8.17 -11.03 -21.07
C ASP A 246 8.95 -10.23 -20.01
N LEU A 247 8.60 -10.41 -18.72
CA LEU A 247 9.21 -9.73 -17.57
C LEU A 247 9.72 -10.74 -16.53
N ASP A 248 10.76 -11.49 -16.91
CA ASP A 248 11.49 -12.39 -16.03
C ASP A 248 12.37 -11.62 -15.04
N LEU A 249 12.22 -11.91 -13.75
CA LEU A 249 12.98 -11.28 -12.67
C LEU A 249 13.58 -12.33 -11.75
N VAL A 250 14.60 -11.91 -11.01
CA VAL A 250 15.19 -12.62 -9.88
C VAL A 250 15.36 -11.61 -8.76
N TRP A 251 15.25 -12.05 -7.51
CA TRP A 251 15.71 -11.23 -6.39
C TRP A 251 16.89 -11.91 -5.71
N LEU A 252 17.85 -11.09 -5.30
CA LEU A 252 19.06 -11.51 -4.59
C LEU A 252 19.16 -10.71 -3.28
N THR A 253 19.93 -11.19 -2.31
CA THR A 253 20.30 -10.32 -1.19
C THR A 253 21.08 -9.13 -1.73
N TRP A 254 21.00 -7.98 -1.06
CA TRP A 254 21.71 -6.79 -1.54
C TRP A 254 23.22 -7.04 -1.64
N GLU A 255 23.82 -7.80 -0.72
CA GLU A 255 25.26 -8.13 -0.75
C GLU A 255 25.63 -8.98 -1.97
N GLU A 256 24.78 -9.92 -2.37
CA GLU A 256 25.01 -10.72 -3.57
C GLU A 256 24.82 -9.86 -4.83
N ALA A 257 23.72 -9.09 -4.89
CA ALA A 257 23.39 -8.26 -6.03
C ALA A 257 24.48 -7.25 -6.36
N LEU A 258 25.09 -6.60 -5.36
CA LEU A 258 26.12 -5.58 -5.58
C LEU A 258 27.37 -6.11 -6.31
N ASN A 259 27.62 -7.42 -6.33
CA ASN A 259 28.71 -7.99 -7.14
C ASN A 259 28.47 -7.86 -8.66
N HIS A 260 27.24 -7.51 -9.06
CA HIS A 260 26.81 -7.34 -10.46
C HIS A 260 26.66 -5.87 -10.88
N PHE A 261 26.84 -4.92 -9.96
CA PHE A 261 26.74 -3.49 -10.23
C PHE A 261 28.10 -2.79 -10.05
N PRO A 262 28.37 -1.70 -10.78
CA PRO A 262 29.54 -0.87 -10.49
C PRO A 262 29.51 -0.32 -9.06
N ASP A 263 30.67 -0.23 -8.40
CA ASP A 263 30.83 0.37 -7.05
C ASP A 263 30.34 1.83 -6.95
N THR A 264 30.13 2.48 -8.08
CA THR A 264 29.64 3.87 -8.19
C THR A 264 28.13 3.96 -8.37
N SER A 265 27.41 2.84 -8.35
CA SER A 265 25.95 2.84 -8.52
C SER A 265 25.27 3.40 -7.28
N VAL A 266 24.25 4.24 -7.50
CA VAL A 266 23.37 4.73 -6.43
C VAL A 266 22.62 3.54 -5.80
N GLY A 267 22.55 3.51 -4.48
CA GLY A 267 22.07 2.38 -3.67
C GLY A 267 23.11 1.28 -3.45
N GLY A 268 24.36 1.53 -3.86
CA GLY A 268 25.51 0.66 -3.62
C GLY A 268 26.02 0.75 -2.17
N SER A 269 27.15 0.10 -1.88
CA SER A 269 27.68 0.01 -0.50
C SER A 269 27.97 1.37 0.17
N ARG A 270 28.18 2.43 -0.61
CA ARG A 270 28.43 3.79 -0.08
C ARG A 270 27.17 4.48 0.43
N ASP A 271 26.00 4.06 -0.04
CA ASP A 271 24.71 4.63 0.36
C ASP A 271 24.06 3.84 1.51
N ARG A 272 24.80 2.87 2.07
CA ARG A 272 24.33 1.93 3.11
C ARG A 272 25.19 2.03 4.36
N GLU A 273 25.27 3.24 4.91
CA GLU A 273 26.03 3.53 6.13
C GLU A 273 25.16 3.58 7.40
N ASP A 274 23.84 3.37 7.27
CA ASP A 274 22.89 3.35 8.37
C ASP A 274 22.25 1.97 8.57
N ASP A 275 21.63 1.78 9.73
CA ASP A 275 20.98 0.51 10.11
C ASP A 275 19.69 0.25 9.29
N THR A 276 19.07 1.29 8.72
CA THR A 276 17.82 1.22 7.96
C THR A 276 18.02 0.59 6.56
N HIS A 277 19.17 0.84 5.94
CA HIS A 277 19.48 0.41 4.58
C HIS A 277 20.48 -0.77 4.52
N THR A 278 20.93 -1.25 5.67
CA THR A 278 21.80 -2.44 5.83
C THR A 278 21.08 -3.67 6.37
N GLY A 279 19.79 -3.55 6.71
CA GLY A 279 18.93 -4.65 7.16
C GLY A 279 18.60 -5.69 6.07
N LEU A 280 17.58 -6.51 6.34
CA LEU A 280 17.14 -7.54 5.40
C LEU A 280 16.50 -6.90 4.15
N ARG A 281 17.26 -6.88 3.04
CA ARG A 281 16.84 -6.26 1.78
C ARG A 281 17.13 -7.15 0.57
N GLY A 282 16.21 -7.16 -0.39
CA GLY A 282 16.30 -7.86 -1.65
C GLY A 282 16.44 -6.89 -2.82
N VAL A 283 17.41 -7.10 -3.71
CA VAL A 283 17.55 -6.32 -4.94
C VAL A 283 16.93 -7.11 -6.09
N ILE A 284 16.00 -6.48 -6.81
CA ILE A 284 15.37 -7.08 -7.99
C ILE A 284 16.26 -6.82 -9.21
N VAL A 285 16.58 -7.90 -9.93
CA VAL A 285 17.47 -7.92 -11.08
C VAL A 285 16.85 -8.69 -12.24
N ALA A 286 17.33 -8.41 -13.45
CA ALA A 286 16.98 -9.18 -14.64
C ALA A 286 18.01 -10.30 -14.88
N PRO A 287 17.59 -11.52 -15.25
CA PRO A 287 18.53 -12.57 -15.66
C PRO A 287 19.25 -12.20 -16.97
N ALA A 288 20.53 -12.52 -17.05
CA ALA A 288 21.38 -12.35 -18.23
C ALA A 288 22.07 -13.67 -18.64
N SER A 289 22.78 -13.67 -19.77
CA SER A 289 23.52 -14.85 -20.23
C SER A 289 24.61 -15.27 -19.25
N ASP A 290 25.24 -14.30 -18.59
CA ASP A 290 26.35 -14.49 -17.65
C ASP A 290 26.07 -13.79 -16.32
N GLY A 291 25.00 -14.21 -15.63
CA GLY A 291 24.62 -13.71 -14.30
C GLY A 291 23.37 -12.84 -14.33
N TYR A 292 23.46 -11.65 -13.74
CA TYR A 292 22.35 -10.74 -13.52
C TYR A 292 22.72 -9.31 -13.93
N GLU A 293 21.72 -8.51 -14.29
CA GLU A 293 21.89 -7.10 -14.62
C GLU A 293 20.70 -6.25 -14.13
N SER A 294 20.83 -4.93 -14.26
CA SER A 294 19.75 -3.99 -13.93
C SER A 294 18.46 -4.27 -14.69
N ILE A 295 17.32 -3.90 -14.10
CA ILE A 295 16.00 -3.92 -14.75
C ILE A 295 15.92 -3.01 -15.99
N ARG A 296 16.95 -2.21 -16.29
CA ARG A 296 17.10 -1.44 -17.54
C ARG A 296 16.75 -2.25 -18.80
N ARG A 297 17.07 -3.55 -18.84
CA ARG A 297 16.71 -4.44 -19.96
C ARG A 297 15.21 -4.53 -20.21
N HIS A 298 14.39 -4.39 -19.17
CA HIS A 298 12.94 -4.51 -19.22
C HIS A 298 12.22 -3.18 -19.46
N LEU A 299 12.92 -2.04 -19.37
CA LEU A 299 12.32 -0.72 -19.61
C LEU A 299 11.62 -0.57 -20.97
N PRO A 300 12.14 -1.12 -22.10
CA PRO A 300 11.40 -1.09 -23.37
C PRO A 300 10.02 -1.76 -23.28
N THR A 301 9.92 -2.90 -22.59
CA THR A 301 8.63 -3.60 -22.36
C THR A 301 7.72 -2.78 -21.44
N LEU A 302 8.27 -2.20 -20.37
CA LEU A 302 7.51 -1.39 -19.42
C LEU A 302 6.98 -0.08 -20.04
N ARG A 303 7.66 0.47 -21.05
CA ARG A 303 7.20 1.64 -21.81
C ARG A 303 6.09 1.31 -22.80
N ASP A 304 5.94 0.06 -23.22
CA ASP A 304 5.02 -0.37 -24.28
C ASP A 304 3.76 -1.06 -23.71
N ASN A 305 3.09 -0.41 -22.75
CA ASN A 305 1.86 -0.90 -22.11
C ASN A 305 1.97 -2.36 -21.60
N PRO A 306 2.78 -2.60 -20.55
CA PRO A 306 3.09 -3.94 -20.09
C PRO A 306 1.85 -4.68 -19.60
N LEU A 307 1.81 -5.99 -19.84
CA LEU A 307 0.84 -6.89 -19.23
C LEU A 307 1.41 -7.40 -17.91
N LEU A 308 1.07 -6.72 -16.81
CA LEU A 308 1.47 -7.11 -15.46
C LEU A 308 0.41 -8.02 -14.84
N TYR A 309 0.87 -9.04 -14.12
CA TYR A 309 -0.02 -9.97 -13.42
C TYR A 309 -0.49 -9.34 -12.09
N ILE A 310 -1.75 -9.61 -11.75
CA ILE A 310 -2.38 -9.23 -10.48
C ILE A 310 -3.01 -10.51 -9.94
N SER A 311 -2.90 -10.75 -8.63
CA SER A 311 -3.49 -11.93 -8.00
C SER A 311 -5.01 -11.94 -8.10
N HIS A 312 -5.59 -13.11 -7.81
CA HIS A 312 -7.03 -13.25 -7.75
C HIS A 312 -7.60 -12.47 -6.55
N GLU A 313 -6.91 -12.56 -5.42
CA GLU A 313 -7.22 -11.93 -4.14
C GLU A 313 -7.27 -10.40 -4.30
N GLU A 314 -6.25 -9.79 -4.93
CA GLU A 314 -6.23 -8.35 -5.17
C GLU A 314 -7.31 -7.94 -6.17
N THR A 315 -7.54 -8.73 -7.22
CA THR A 315 -8.64 -8.48 -8.16
C THR A 315 -10.00 -8.49 -7.46
N GLN A 316 -10.19 -9.38 -6.48
CA GLN A 316 -11.41 -9.44 -5.67
C GLN A 316 -11.53 -8.23 -4.73
N ARG A 317 -10.45 -7.88 -4.02
CA ARG A 317 -10.41 -6.69 -3.14
C ARG A 317 -10.75 -5.42 -3.92
N MET A 318 -10.12 -5.20 -5.08
CA MET A 318 -10.40 -4.07 -5.96
C MET A 318 -11.88 -4.01 -6.37
N ALA A 319 -12.47 -5.14 -6.74
CA ALA A 319 -13.88 -5.20 -7.13
C ALA A 319 -14.84 -4.85 -5.98
N LEU A 320 -14.55 -5.34 -4.77
CA LEU A 320 -15.31 -5.02 -3.57
C LEU A 320 -15.18 -3.53 -3.24
N LEU A 321 -13.96 -2.99 -3.25
CA LEU A 321 -13.71 -1.57 -2.95
C LEU A 321 -14.36 -0.65 -3.99
N ALA A 322 -14.27 -1.01 -5.27
CA ALA A 322 -14.89 -0.28 -6.36
C ALA A 322 -16.42 -0.22 -6.19
N SER A 323 -17.03 -1.32 -5.74
CA SER A 323 -18.46 -1.39 -5.47
C SER A 323 -18.85 -0.58 -4.23
N GLU A 324 -18.09 -0.70 -3.13
CA GLU A 324 -18.30 0.07 -1.90
C GLU A 324 -18.21 1.58 -2.16
N ARG A 325 -17.22 2.01 -2.95
CA ARG A 325 -16.94 3.42 -3.24
C ARG A 325 -17.64 3.95 -4.50
N LEU A 326 -18.44 3.13 -5.18
CA LEU A 326 -19.21 3.53 -6.36
C LEU A 326 -20.06 4.80 -6.12
N PRO A 327 -20.73 5.02 -4.97
CA PRO A 327 -21.47 6.26 -4.73
C PRO A 327 -20.62 7.54 -4.88
N ARG A 328 -19.33 7.48 -4.53
CA ARG A 328 -18.39 8.61 -4.68
C ARG A 328 -18.10 8.89 -6.16
N PHE A 329 -17.81 7.83 -6.92
CA PHE A 329 -17.65 7.92 -8.37
C PHE A 329 -18.88 8.53 -9.04
N LEU A 330 -20.09 8.08 -8.68
CA LEU A 330 -21.34 8.60 -9.27
C LEU A 330 -21.61 10.06 -8.90
N SER A 331 -21.26 10.47 -7.67
CA SER A 331 -21.34 11.87 -7.23
C SER A 331 -20.43 12.76 -8.08
N LEU A 332 -19.17 12.35 -8.28
CA LEU A 332 -18.20 13.07 -9.09
C LEU A 332 -18.59 13.09 -10.57
N LEU A 333 -19.08 11.96 -11.12
CA LEU A 333 -19.61 11.90 -12.48
C LEU A 333 -20.76 12.90 -12.66
N THR A 334 -21.70 12.94 -11.71
CA THR A 334 -22.83 13.88 -11.78
C THR A 334 -22.37 15.34 -11.75
N ALA A 335 -21.34 15.65 -10.97
CA ALA A 335 -20.80 17.00 -10.86
C ALA A 335 -19.99 17.44 -12.08
N TYR A 336 -19.23 16.53 -12.71
CA TYR A 336 -18.22 16.88 -13.72
C TYR A 336 -18.38 16.22 -15.09
N ALA A 337 -19.43 15.45 -15.37
CA ALA A 337 -19.62 14.77 -16.66
C ALA A 337 -19.66 15.69 -17.89
N ASN A 338 -19.95 16.98 -17.71
CA ASN A 338 -20.00 17.96 -18.80
C ASN A 338 -18.70 18.77 -18.95
N ASP A 339 -17.65 18.42 -18.20
CA ASP A 339 -16.34 19.04 -18.29
C ASP A 339 -15.42 18.14 -19.12
N ASP A 340 -14.99 18.62 -20.30
CA ASP A 340 -14.13 17.88 -21.22
C ASP A 340 -12.74 17.56 -20.64
N ALA A 341 -12.34 18.23 -19.55
CA ALA A 341 -11.10 17.92 -18.84
C ALA A 341 -11.23 16.69 -17.92
N TRP A 342 -12.43 16.12 -17.79
CA TRP A 342 -12.73 14.96 -16.96
C TRP A 342 -13.13 13.77 -17.82
N ALA A 343 -12.58 12.61 -17.48
CA ALA A 343 -12.98 11.33 -18.04
C ALA A 343 -13.25 10.33 -16.92
N PHE A 344 -14.41 9.69 -17.01
CA PHE A 344 -14.86 8.69 -16.07
C PHE A 344 -14.82 7.33 -16.78
N LEU A 345 -14.12 6.36 -16.21
CA LEU A 345 -14.03 5.02 -16.76
C LEU A 345 -14.42 3.98 -15.71
N VAL A 346 -15.09 2.92 -16.15
CA VAL A 346 -15.35 1.73 -15.34
C VAL A 346 -14.65 0.54 -15.98
N LYS A 347 -14.19 -0.39 -15.14
CA LYS A 347 -13.64 -1.69 -15.55
C LYS A 347 -14.67 -2.77 -15.26
N LEU A 348 -15.13 -3.44 -16.31
CA LEU A 348 -16.17 -4.47 -16.20
C LEU A 348 -15.60 -5.84 -16.57
N GLY A 349 -15.77 -6.82 -15.68
CA GLY A 349 -15.38 -8.20 -15.91
C GLY A 349 -16.48 -8.98 -16.63
N TYR A 350 -16.23 -9.46 -17.84
CA TYR A 350 -17.16 -10.30 -18.59
C TYR A 350 -16.74 -11.77 -18.54
N PRO A 351 -17.67 -12.72 -18.32
CA PRO A 351 -17.33 -14.13 -18.29
C PRO A 351 -16.80 -14.59 -19.65
N VAL A 352 -15.70 -15.33 -19.66
CA VAL A 352 -15.15 -15.95 -20.89
C VAL A 352 -15.64 -17.38 -21.03
N ALA A 353 -15.99 -17.78 -22.26
CA ALA A 353 -16.47 -19.13 -22.55
C ALA A 353 -15.34 -20.18 -22.57
N GLU A 354 -14.13 -19.75 -22.93
CA GLU A 354 -12.93 -20.59 -23.00
C GLU A 354 -11.90 -20.05 -22.00
N GLY A 355 -11.51 -20.87 -21.02
CA GLY A 355 -10.57 -20.49 -19.95
C GLY A 355 -10.78 -21.29 -18.66
N PRO A 356 -10.05 -20.94 -17.59
CA PRO A 356 -10.31 -21.47 -16.24
C PRO A 356 -11.76 -21.23 -15.84
N GLU A 357 -12.34 -22.14 -15.05
CA GLU A 357 -13.70 -21.99 -14.53
C GLU A 357 -13.82 -20.68 -13.74
N GLY A 358 -14.84 -19.86 -14.05
CA GLY A 358 -15.01 -18.53 -13.47
C GLY A 358 -14.12 -17.43 -14.06
N GLY A 359 -13.35 -17.72 -15.12
CA GLY A 359 -12.53 -16.74 -15.82
C GLY A 359 -13.35 -15.54 -16.32
N ARG A 360 -12.80 -14.34 -16.13
CA ARG A 360 -13.37 -13.08 -16.64
C ARG A 360 -12.32 -12.32 -17.43
N GLU A 361 -12.75 -11.72 -18.53
CA GLU A 361 -11.96 -10.71 -19.22
C GLU A 361 -12.41 -9.33 -18.75
N HIS A 362 -11.47 -8.54 -18.26
CA HIS A 362 -11.75 -7.21 -17.72
C HIS A 362 -11.50 -6.13 -18.76
N LEU A 363 -12.52 -5.34 -19.05
CA LEU A 363 -12.55 -4.34 -20.11
C LEU A 363 -12.83 -2.96 -19.55
N TRP A 364 -12.15 -1.94 -20.07
CA TRP A 364 -12.32 -0.54 -19.69
C TRP A 364 -13.35 0.15 -20.59
N PHE A 365 -14.29 0.86 -19.98
CA PHE A 365 -15.33 1.62 -20.68
C PHE A 365 -15.33 3.06 -20.23
N GLN A 366 -15.33 4.01 -21.16
CA GLN A 366 -15.56 5.43 -20.87
C GLN A 366 -17.05 5.67 -20.67
N VAL A 367 -17.43 6.21 -19.51
CA VAL A 367 -18.81 6.45 -19.10
C VAL A 367 -19.30 7.80 -19.63
N HIS A 368 -20.49 7.79 -20.24
CA HIS A 368 -21.18 8.98 -20.76
C HIS A 368 -22.40 9.37 -19.93
N GLY A 369 -22.86 8.50 -19.03
CA GLY A 369 -23.97 8.77 -18.15
C GLY A 369 -24.58 7.51 -17.52
N LEU A 370 -25.52 7.73 -16.61
CA LEU A 370 -26.27 6.66 -15.95
C LEU A 370 -27.62 6.45 -16.63
N LYS A 371 -27.99 5.18 -16.82
CA LYS A 371 -29.26 4.82 -17.43
C LYS A 371 -29.75 3.48 -16.93
N ASP A 372 -31.02 3.40 -16.51
CA ASP A 372 -31.70 2.15 -16.13
C ASP A 372 -30.93 1.27 -15.11
N GLY A 373 -30.20 1.89 -14.18
CA GLY A 373 -29.38 1.19 -13.17
C GLY A 373 -28.00 0.72 -13.67
N GLY A 374 -27.66 0.95 -14.94
CA GLY A 374 -26.34 0.71 -15.52
C GLY A 374 -25.66 1.99 -16.01
N VAL A 375 -24.57 1.80 -16.77
CA VAL A 375 -23.79 2.88 -17.40
C VAL A 375 -23.91 2.83 -18.92
N ASP A 376 -24.22 3.97 -19.54
CA ASP A 376 -24.02 4.16 -20.97
C ASP A 376 -22.55 4.47 -21.21
N ALA A 377 -21.83 3.55 -21.84
CA ALA A 377 -20.37 3.61 -21.89
C ALA A 377 -19.81 3.08 -23.21
N THR A 378 -18.59 3.49 -23.55
CA THR A 378 -17.87 3.09 -24.78
C THR A 378 -16.61 2.33 -24.45
N LEU A 379 -16.45 1.15 -25.03
CA LEU A 379 -15.27 0.30 -24.84
C LEU A 379 -13.99 0.99 -25.35
N THR A 380 -12.94 1.04 -24.54
CA THR A 380 -11.68 1.73 -24.89
C THR A 380 -10.55 0.77 -25.27
N ASN A 381 -10.47 -0.42 -24.66
CA ASN A 381 -9.42 -1.40 -24.95
C ASN A 381 -9.91 -2.53 -25.87
N LYS A 382 -8.95 -3.24 -26.49
CA LYS A 382 -9.23 -4.36 -27.41
C LYS A 382 -9.51 -5.63 -26.61
N PRO A 383 -10.69 -6.26 -26.76
CA PRO A 383 -10.95 -7.56 -26.18
C PRO A 383 -10.19 -8.70 -26.87
N PHE A 384 -9.96 -9.78 -26.13
CA PHE A 384 -9.33 -11.02 -26.57
C PHE A 384 -10.35 -12.13 -26.78
N ALA A 385 -11.26 -12.33 -25.83
CA ALA A 385 -12.22 -13.44 -25.80
C ALA A 385 -13.69 -12.97 -25.83
N ILE A 386 -13.95 -11.69 -25.54
CA ILE A 386 -15.30 -11.12 -25.59
C ILE A 386 -15.62 -10.56 -26.98
N ALA A 387 -16.80 -10.87 -27.51
CA ALA A 387 -17.28 -10.42 -28.82
C ALA A 387 -17.74 -8.95 -28.82
N LEU A 388 -16.86 -8.04 -28.41
CA LEU A 388 -17.01 -6.59 -28.49
C LEU A 388 -15.81 -6.00 -29.24
N ASN A 389 -15.95 -4.78 -29.77
CA ASN A 389 -14.89 -4.05 -30.45
C ASN A 389 -14.61 -2.72 -29.75
N PRO A 390 -13.36 -2.23 -29.75
CA PRO A 390 -13.06 -0.86 -29.33
C PRO A 390 -13.98 0.14 -30.04
N GLY A 391 -14.54 1.08 -29.29
CA GLY A 391 -15.51 2.05 -29.80
C GLY A 391 -16.98 1.60 -29.75
N ASP A 392 -17.26 0.34 -29.41
CA ASP A 392 -18.63 -0.11 -29.19
C ASP A 392 -19.21 0.63 -27.97
N ARG A 393 -20.33 1.34 -28.19
CA ARG A 393 -21.09 2.04 -27.14
C ARG A 393 -22.38 1.28 -26.84
N GLY A 394 -22.67 1.09 -25.56
CA GLY A 394 -23.86 0.40 -25.13
C GLY A 394 -24.22 0.68 -23.68
N LEU A 395 -25.30 0.04 -23.23
CA LEU A 395 -25.67 0.00 -21.82
C LEU A 395 -25.01 -1.21 -21.18
N HIS A 396 -24.28 -0.99 -20.08
CA HIS A 396 -23.55 -2.03 -19.36
C HIS A 396 -24.00 -2.11 -17.90
N SER A 397 -24.13 -3.34 -17.36
CA SER A 397 -24.49 -3.54 -15.95
C SER A 397 -23.29 -3.26 -15.05
N LEU A 398 -23.54 -2.55 -13.95
CA LEU A 398 -22.57 -2.36 -12.87
C LEU A 398 -22.40 -3.61 -11.99
N ASP A 399 -23.22 -4.64 -12.15
CA ASP A 399 -22.98 -5.97 -11.54
C ASP A 399 -21.65 -6.58 -12.02
N HIS A 400 -21.11 -6.09 -13.13
CA HIS A 400 -19.82 -6.50 -13.65
C HIS A 400 -18.66 -5.63 -13.15
N LEU A 401 -18.91 -4.64 -12.31
CA LEU A 401 -17.91 -3.69 -11.84
C LEU A 401 -16.78 -4.43 -11.10
N THR A 402 -15.56 -4.13 -11.54
CA THR A 402 -14.34 -4.71 -10.96
C THR A 402 -13.32 -3.66 -10.61
N ASP A 403 -13.44 -2.46 -11.16
CA ASP A 403 -12.66 -1.27 -10.82
C ASP A 403 -13.29 -0.03 -11.49
N TRP A 404 -12.87 1.17 -11.15
CA TRP A 404 -13.16 2.39 -11.90
C TRP A 404 -12.01 3.39 -11.79
N THR A 405 -11.98 4.37 -12.69
CA THR A 405 -11.02 5.46 -12.60
C THR A 405 -11.61 6.79 -13.05
N ILE A 406 -11.09 7.86 -12.48
CA ILE A 406 -11.41 9.24 -12.82
C ILE A 406 -10.10 9.89 -13.25
N VAL A 407 -10.04 10.29 -14.52
CA VAL A 407 -8.95 11.11 -15.04
C VAL A 407 -9.44 12.55 -15.06
N CYS A 408 -8.70 13.44 -14.44
CA CYS A 408 -9.06 14.85 -14.31
C CYS A 408 -7.78 15.72 -14.33
N PRO A 409 -7.90 17.05 -14.29
CA PRO A 409 -6.73 17.94 -14.28
C PRO A 409 -5.75 17.70 -13.13
N PHE A 410 -6.21 17.08 -12.03
CA PHE A 410 -5.37 16.77 -10.87
C PHE A 410 -4.64 15.43 -10.96
N GLY A 411 -4.88 14.66 -12.02
CA GLY A 411 -4.32 13.32 -12.24
C GLY A 411 -5.38 12.23 -12.40
N ARG A 412 -4.96 11.00 -12.15
CA ARG A 412 -5.79 9.80 -12.19
C ARG A 412 -6.09 9.34 -10.77
N PHE A 413 -7.36 9.05 -10.50
CA PHE A 413 -7.84 8.56 -9.21
C PHE A 413 -8.69 7.31 -9.43
N ASP A 414 -8.70 6.43 -8.46
CA ASP A 414 -9.35 5.11 -8.45
C ASP A 414 -10.02 4.89 -7.08
N PRO A 415 -10.63 3.74 -6.80
CA PRO A 415 -11.28 3.51 -5.52
C PRO A 415 -10.33 3.74 -4.34
N ASP A 416 -9.08 3.29 -4.39
CA ASP A 416 -8.10 3.45 -3.31
C ASP A 416 -7.69 4.92 -3.09
N SER A 417 -7.72 5.76 -4.13
CA SER A 417 -7.20 7.14 -4.09
C SER A 417 -8.25 8.26 -4.18
N VAL A 418 -9.54 7.95 -4.33
CA VAL A 418 -10.60 8.95 -4.54
C VAL A 418 -10.72 9.99 -3.41
N LEU A 419 -10.42 9.61 -2.16
CA LEU A 419 -10.42 10.55 -1.05
C LEU A 419 -9.45 11.72 -1.29
N ASN A 420 -8.31 11.46 -1.93
CA ASN A 420 -7.33 12.51 -2.24
C ASN A 420 -7.90 13.54 -3.21
N LEU A 421 -8.69 13.10 -4.19
CA LEU A 421 -9.41 13.98 -5.10
C LEU A 421 -10.48 14.80 -4.36
N GLU A 422 -11.29 14.15 -3.53
CA GLU A 422 -12.33 14.82 -2.74
C GLU A 422 -11.75 15.91 -1.83
N ARG A 423 -10.65 15.62 -1.12
CA ARG A 423 -9.92 16.60 -0.30
C ARG A 423 -9.39 17.77 -1.14
N ARG A 424 -8.80 17.50 -2.31
CA ARG A 424 -8.31 18.55 -3.22
C ARG A 424 -9.44 19.48 -3.69
N LEU A 425 -10.59 18.91 -4.05
CA LEU A 425 -11.77 19.68 -4.48
C LEU A 425 -12.34 20.54 -3.34
N LEU A 426 -12.44 19.99 -2.12
CA LEU A 426 -12.94 20.73 -0.95
C LEU A 426 -12.06 21.94 -0.61
N ARG A 427 -10.76 21.85 -0.85
CA ARG A 427 -9.79 22.94 -0.61
C ARG A 427 -9.78 24.00 -1.71
N GLY A 428 -10.63 23.89 -2.73
CA GLY A 428 -10.73 24.87 -3.81
C GLY A 428 -9.45 24.96 -4.65
N ALA A 429 -8.66 23.88 -4.73
CA ALA A 429 -7.42 23.88 -5.47
C ALA A 429 -7.67 24.23 -6.95
N THR A 430 -7.21 25.40 -7.37
CA THR A 430 -7.07 25.76 -8.79
C THR A 430 -5.74 25.25 -9.31
N LEU A 431 -5.73 24.79 -10.56
CA LEU A 431 -4.50 24.36 -11.26
C LEU A 431 -3.40 25.43 -11.13
N ASN A 432 -2.22 25.01 -10.67
CA ASN A 432 -0.99 25.80 -10.80
C ASN A 432 -0.38 25.59 -12.18
#